data_AF-A0A1G5IVE5-F1
#
_entry.id   AF-A0A1G5IVE5-F1
#
_cell.length_a   1.000
_cell.length_b   1.000
_cell.length_c   1.000
_cell.angle_alpha   90.00
_cell.angle_beta   90.00
_cell.angle_gamma   90.00
#
_symmetry.space_group_name_H-M   'P 1'
#
loop_
_entity.id
_entity.type
_entity.pdbx_description
1 polymer ?
#
loop_
_entity_poly.entity_id
_entity_poly.type
_entity_poly.pdbx_seq_one_letter_code
_entity_poly.pdbx_strand_id
1 'polypeptide(L)'
;MGCSDAPRETLKDHLLEDWRSLDREVTDLRKLVQSDTDPKKVVQAFSQSRLAYKNVEWALEYFQPETGRFVNGPALDEIEFEENRVFPPAGFQVIEELLAENDPKIKSEILREIDILRSNLEQARRHFEAISISDAQALDALRQQTYRIITLGITGFDSPIMFTSIAEAAVSLKSIGQTLEHFKTPVPEKLRREISNAVLFCNRTDFNTFDRAQFIVRFANPISASLAEFQQVARLETVTRQRVVRNQSPTLFDRQAFDADAFVPSNEYKTNPQKVALGEKLFYDPQLSGDGSRSCATCHQPEKAFTDGLRTNSALNGHSLTRNTPSLSYAAFQNAQFWDLRQLDLEKQSVDVIRNTDEMHGDFVQITKKLSANPTYSKGFKKAFPKSGQIEDWHVQNAIAAYIRTLGKFNSRFDAFMRGDLKALSNQEVEGMNLFMGKAKCATCHFTPLFNGTVPPIYAKTEQEVLGTPQDHTNRAQSNDAGRYEQNQLPQLRGAFKTPTVRNVAKTAPYMHNGAFRTLAEVVDFYDSGGGVGLGFKLENQTLPPDRLNLTANEKQALIAFMESLSDQ
;
A
#
# COMPACT_ATOMS: atom_id res chain seq x y z
N MET A 1 -20.69 44.16 33.78
CA MET A 1 -19.82 43.97 32.60
C MET A 1 -20.04 42.53 32.14
N GLY A 2 -20.94 42.33 31.18
CA GLY A 2 -21.15 41.02 30.58
C GLY A 2 -20.07 40.79 29.53
N CYS A 3 -19.19 39.83 29.77
CA CYS A 3 -18.38 39.26 28.70
C CYS A 3 -19.36 38.59 27.73
N SER A 4 -19.47 39.19 26.54
CA SER A 4 -20.04 38.54 25.37
C SER A 4 -19.19 37.31 25.08
N ASP A 5 -19.64 36.13 25.50
CA ASP A 5 -19.09 34.85 25.05
C ASP A 5 -19.39 34.72 23.56
N ALA A 6 -18.44 35.15 22.73
CA ALA A 6 -18.48 34.83 21.32
C ALA A 6 -18.54 33.30 21.18
N PRO A 7 -19.45 32.74 20.36
CA PRO A 7 -19.54 31.30 20.21
C PRO A 7 -18.19 30.74 19.74
N ARG A 8 -17.68 29.72 20.45
CA ARG A 8 -16.44 29.03 20.10
C ARG A 8 -16.57 28.46 18.69
N GLU A 9 -15.60 28.75 17.82
CA GLU A 9 -15.53 28.23 16.46
C GLU A 9 -15.64 26.70 16.45
N THR A 10 -16.59 26.18 15.66
CA THR A 10 -16.80 24.73 15.58
C THR A 10 -15.73 24.07 14.72
N LEU A 11 -15.54 22.75 14.86
CA LEU A 11 -14.63 21.98 14.00
C LEU A 11 -14.96 22.14 12.51
N LYS A 12 -16.25 22.24 12.17
CA LYS A 12 -16.69 22.47 10.79
C LYS A 12 -16.32 23.87 10.30
N ASP A 13 -16.49 24.90 11.13
CA ASP A 13 -16.14 26.27 10.76
C ASP A 13 -14.62 26.39 10.50
N HIS A 14 -13.80 25.76 11.36
CA HIS A 14 -12.36 25.67 11.18
C HIS A 14 -11.98 25.01 9.85
N LEU A 15 -12.55 23.83 9.55
CA LEU A 15 -12.32 23.13 8.29
C LEU A 15 -12.72 23.99 7.07
N LEU A 16 -13.84 24.71 7.14
CA LEU A 16 -14.30 25.58 6.06
C LEU A 16 -13.45 26.86 5.91
N GLU A 17 -12.77 27.32 6.96
CA GLU A 17 -11.75 28.38 6.86
C GLU A 17 -10.49 27.87 6.16
N ASP A 18 -9.96 26.71 6.55
CA ASP A 18 -8.81 26.08 5.87
C ASP A 18 -9.11 25.83 4.38
N TRP A 19 -10.35 25.40 4.07
CA TRP A 19 -10.81 25.23 2.70
C TRP A 19 -10.83 26.54 1.90
N ARG A 20 -11.31 27.62 2.51
CA ARG A 20 -11.28 28.97 1.89
C ARG A 20 -9.85 29.43 1.66
N SER A 21 -8.93 29.08 2.55
CA SER A 21 -7.51 29.36 2.33
C SER A 21 -6.96 28.59 1.14
N LEU A 22 -7.26 27.30 1.01
CA LEU A 22 -6.87 26.49 -0.14
C LEU A 22 -7.41 27.06 -1.46
N ASP A 23 -8.69 27.42 -1.52
CA ASP A 23 -9.28 28.01 -2.73
C ASP A 23 -8.59 29.31 -3.17
N ARG A 24 -8.21 30.16 -2.20
CA ARG A 24 -7.42 31.38 -2.48
C ARG A 24 -6.05 31.04 -3.08
N GLU A 25 -5.30 30.13 -2.47
CA GLU A 25 -3.96 29.77 -2.95
C GLU A 25 -3.99 29.15 -4.36
N VAL A 26 -4.96 28.27 -4.64
CA VAL A 26 -5.13 27.67 -5.98
C VAL A 26 -5.57 28.72 -6.99
N THR A 27 -6.44 29.66 -6.59
CA THR A 27 -6.86 30.78 -7.44
C THR A 27 -5.69 31.71 -7.78
N ASP A 28 -4.81 31.98 -6.83
CA ASP A 28 -3.64 32.82 -7.05
C ASP A 28 -2.57 32.12 -7.89
N LEU A 29 -2.35 30.81 -7.69
CA LEU A 29 -1.55 29.99 -8.61
C LEU A 29 -2.07 30.12 -10.04
N ARG A 30 -3.38 29.95 -10.25
CA ARG A 30 -4.00 30.08 -11.58
C ARG A 30 -3.72 31.44 -12.22
N LYS A 31 -3.89 32.54 -11.47
CA LYS A 31 -3.60 33.90 -11.96
C LYS A 31 -2.14 34.05 -12.36
N LEU A 32 -1.22 33.51 -11.55
CA LEU A 32 0.22 33.57 -11.81
C LEU A 32 0.60 32.79 -13.07
N VAL A 33 0.06 31.59 -13.28
CA VAL A 33 0.26 30.83 -14.53
C VAL A 33 -0.32 31.58 -15.74
N GLN A 34 -1.48 32.22 -15.58
CA GLN A 34 -2.12 32.96 -16.65
C GLN A 34 -1.32 34.20 -17.07
N SER A 35 -0.74 34.91 -16.10
CA SER A 35 0.20 36.00 -16.36
C SER A 35 1.54 35.45 -16.87
N ASP A 36 2.28 36.22 -17.69
CA ASP A 36 3.65 35.85 -18.09
C ASP A 36 4.64 36.14 -16.94
N THR A 37 4.37 35.56 -15.78
CA THR A 37 5.14 35.74 -14.54
C THR A 37 6.34 34.78 -14.50
N ASP A 38 7.39 35.18 -13.79
CA ASP A 38 8.56 34.35 -13.47
C ASP A 38 8.17 32.92 -13.04
N PRO A 39 8.64 31.86 -13.74
CA PRO A 39 8.37 30.46 -13.40
C PRO A 39 8.65 30.11 -11.93
N LYS A 40 9.64 30.74 -11.29
CA LYS A 40 9.94 30.51 -9.87
C LYS A 40 8.78 30.93 -8.97
N LYS A 41 8.07 32.00 -9.31
CA LYS A 41 6.89 32.44 -8.55
C LYS A 41 5.71 31.49 -8.74
N VAL A 42 5.57 30.91 -9.92
CA VAL A 42 4.56 29.88 -10.20
C VAL A 42 4.82 28.64 -9.33
N VAL A 43 6.06 28.13 -9.32
CA VAL A 43 6.46 26.99 -8.48
C VAL A 43 6.28 27.29 -6.99
N GLN A 44 6.59 28.52 -6.55
CA GLN A 44 6.36 28.94 -5.18
C GLN A 44 4.87 28.95 -4.82
N ALA A 45 4.02 29.51 -5.70
CA ALA A 45 2.56 29.53 -5.49
C ALA A 45 1.95 28.12 -5.49
N PHE A 46 2.47 27.23 -6.36
CA PHE A 46 2.09 25.83 -6.36
C PHE A 46 2.47 25.14 -5.05
N SER A 47 3.67 25.42 -4.53
CA SER A 47 4.08 24.90 -3.23
C SER A 47 3.18 25.41 -2.10
N GLN A 48 2.77 26.69 -2.13
CA GLN A 48 1.84 27.23 -1.12
C GLN A 48 0.45 26.60 -1.20
N SER A 49 -0.09 26.37 -2.40
CA SER A 49 -1.39 25.72 -2.55
C SER A 49 -1.35 24.26 -2.09
N ARG A 50 -0.25 23.54 -2.29
CA ARG A 50 -0.03 22.21 -1.69
C ARG A 50 0.00 22.24 -0.16
N LEU A 51 0.72 23.19 0.44
CA LEU A 51 0.71 23.36 1.90
C LEU A 51 -0.70 23.68 2.42
N ALA A 52 -1.47 24.51 1.72
CA ALA A 52 -2.87 24.78 2.08
C ALA A 52 -3.74 23.52 1.98
N TYR A 53 -3.53 22.67 0.96
CA TYR A 53 -4.22 21.40 0.81
C TYR A 53 -3.96 20.46 1.98
N LYS A 54 -2.74 20.42 2.51
CA LYS A 54 -2.39 19.59 3.66
C LYS A 54 -3.13 19.94 4.96
N ASN A 55 -3.75 21.12 5.05
CA ASN A 55 -4.64 21.45 6.18
C ASN A 55 -6.03 20.79 6.06
N VAL A 56 -6.51 20.50 4.85
CA VAL A 56 -7.81 19.87 4.60
C VAL A 56 -7.73 18.39 4.21
N GLU A 57 -6.52 17.88 3.92
CA GLU A 57 -6.27 16.52 3.45
C GLU A 57 -6.95 15.45 4.32
N TRP A 58 -6.83 15.57 5.66
CA TRP A 58 -7.39 14.60 6.60
C TRP A 58 -8.91 14.40 6.40
N ALA A 59 -9.62 15.48 6.06
CA ALA A 59 -11.06 15.46 5.85
C ALA A 59 -11.38 14.95 4.44
N LEU A 60 -10.74 15.50 3.41
CA LEU A 60 -10.99 15.11 2.03
C LEU A 60 -10.77 13.60 1.83
N GLU A 61 -9.62 13.09 2.24
CA GLU A 61 -9.21 11.70 2.01
C GLU A 61 -10.07 10.69 2.81
N TYR A 62 -10.65 11.12 3.93
CA TYR A 62 -11.48 10.26 4.77
C TYR A 62 -12.96 10.25 4.39
N PHE A 63 -13.51 11.42 4.04
CA PHE A 63 -14.94 11.57 3.73
C PHE A 63 -15.24 11.45 2.23
N GLN A 64 -14.30 11.80 1.36
CA GLN A 64 -14.45 11.80 -0.10
C GLN A 64 -13.19 11.29 -0.81
N PRO A 65 -12.75 10.04 -0.56
CA PRO A 65 -11.53 9.48 -1.14
C PRO A 65 -11.53 9.50 -2.68
N GLU A 66 -12.68 9.27 -3.31
CA GLU A 66 -12.81 9.34 -4.79
C GLU A 66 -12.50 10.74 -5.32
N THR A 67 -12.96 11.81 -4.64
CA THR A 67 -12.59 13.18 -5.02
C THR A 67 -11.13 13.47 -4.69
N GLY A 68 -10.62 12.96 -3.56
CA GLY A 68 -9.20 13.06 -3.16
C GLY A 68 -8.24 12.54 -4.23
N ARG A 69 -8.60 11.43 -4.90
CA ARG A 69 -7.85 10.85 -6.02
C ARG A 69 -7.63 11.82 -7.18
N PHE A 70 -8.61 12.68 -7.48
CA PHE A 70 -8.51 13.71 -8.54
C PHE A 70 -8.02 15.07 -8.01
N VAL A 71 -7.70 15.18 -6.73
CA VAL A 71 -7.08 16.35 -6.12
C VAL A 71 -5.57 16.15 -5.97
N ASN A 72 -5.10 14.99 -5.48
CA ASN A 72 -3.69 14.72 -5.23
C ASN A 72 -3.26 13.27 -5.52
N GLY A 73 -4.03 12.50 -6.30
CA GLY A 73 -3.62 11.14 -6.63
C GLY A 73 -2.49 11.07 -7.66
N PRO A 74 -1.91 9.87 -7.88
CA PRO A 74 -0.84 9.65 -8.86
C PRO A 74 -1.17 10.17 -10.25
N ALA A 75 -0.16 10.65 -10.97
CA ALA A 75 -0.22 11.04 -12.38
C ALA A 75 -0.29 9.82 -13.33
N LEU A 76 -1.12 8.84 -12.97
CA LEU A 76 -1.37 7.62 -13.72
C LEU A 76 -2.86 7.47 -13.97
N ASP A 77 -3.22 6.96 -15.15
CA ASP A 77 -4.59 6.60 -15.51
C ASP A 77 -5.22 5.71 -14.43
N GLU A 78 -6.45 6.03 -14.05
CA GLU A 78 -7.27 5.16 -13.22
C GLU A 78 -8.18 4.29 -14.09
N ILE A 79 -8.20 2.99 -13.79
CA ILE A 79 -9.02 2.02 -14.50
C ILE A 79 -10.11 1.50 -13.57
N GLU A 80 -11.36 1.76 -13.96
CA GLU A 80 -12.55 1.13 -13.40
C GLU A 80 -12.85 -0.15 -14.19
N PHE A 81 -12.62 -1.30 -13.55
CA PHE A 81 -12.69 -2.61 -14.21
C PHE A 81 -14.12 -3.06 -14.50
N GLU A 82 -15.13 -2.56 -13.80
CA GLU A 82 -16.53 -2.98 -13.99
C GLU A 82 -17.08 -2.51 -15.34
N GLU A 83 -16.77 -1.27 -15.73
CA GLU A 83 -17.21 -0.67 -16.99
C GLU A 83 -16.07 -0.56 -18.03
N ASN A 84 -14.86 -1.04 -17.72
CA ASN A 84 -13.64 -0.83 -18.50
C ASN A 84 -13.39 0.65 -18.83
N ARG A 85 -13.66 1.53 -17.86
CA ARG A 85 -13.51 2.97 -18.03
C ARG A 85 -12.14 3.41 -17.55
N VAL A 86 -11.52 4.25 -18.37
CA VAL A 86 -10.23 4.86 -18.05
C VAL A 86 -10.49 6.33 -17.74
N PHE A 87 -10.09 6.75 -16.55
CA PHE A 87 -10.13 8.13 -16.10
C PHE A 87 -8.71 8.69 -16.16
N PRO A 88 -8.48 9.77 -16.94
CA PRO A 88 -7.17 10.41 -16.96
C PRO A 88 -6.83 10.95 -15.57
N PRO A 89 -5.55 10.98 -15.19
CA PRO A 89 -5.13 11.58 -13.94
C PRO A 89 -5.42 13.08 -13.94
N ALA A 90 -5.58 13.65 -12.75
CA ALA A 90 -5.79 15.09 -12.57
C ALA A 90 -5.27 15.54 -11.19
N GLY A 91 -5.18 16.85 -11.01
CA GLY A 91 -4.88 17.47 -9.72
C GLY A 91 -3.40 17.79 -9.51
N PHE A 92 -2.98 17.91 -8.25
CA PHE A 92 -1.68 18.45 -7.86
C PHE A 92 -0.50 17.68 -8.46
N GLN A 93 -0.52 16.34 -8.47
CA GLN A 93 0.61 15.58 -9.00
C GLN A 93 0.78 15.79 -10.51
N VAL A 94 -0.31 15.82 -11.29
CA VAL A 94 -0.24 16.13 -12.74
C VAL A 94 0.31 17.53 -12.96
N ILE A 95 -0.17 18.53 -12.21
CA ILE A 95 0.34 19.91 -12.31
C ILE A 95 1.84 19.96 -11.96
N GLU A 96 2.29 19.17 -10.99
CA GLU A 96 3.70 19.07 -10.60
C GLU A 96 4.58 18.55 -11.75
N GLU A 97 4.14 17.51 -12.48
CA GLU A 97 4.87 16.99 -13.65
C GLU A 97 4.95 18.04 -14.76
N LEU A 98 3.81 18.66 -15.10
CA LEU A 98 3.75 19.70 -16.13
C LEU A 98 4.62 20.92 -15.81
N LEU A 99 4.73 21.30 -14.53
CA LEU A 99 5.61 22.39 -14.10
C LEU A 99 7.10 22.02 -14.21
N ALA A 100 7.45 20.74 -14.09
CA ALA A 100 8.82 20.26 -14.18
C ALA A 100 9.35 20.19 -15.62
N GLU A 101 8.47 19.98 -16.62
CA GLU A 101 8.85 19.86 -18.04
C GLU A 101 9.40 21.17 -18.65
N ASN A 102 9.11 22.32 -18.05
CA ASN A 102 9.60 23.65 -18.48
C ASN A 102 9.40 23.95 -19.98
N ASP A 103 8.28 23.49 -20.57
CA ASP A 103 7.89 23.80 -21.96
C ASP A 103 6.81 24.92 -21.99
N PRO A 104 7.08 26.06 -22.67
CA PRO A 104 6.10 27.15 -22.83
C PRO A 104 4.75 26.74 -23.45
N LYS A 105 4.70 25.64 -24.22
CA LYS A 105 3.48 25.13 -24.86
C LYS A 105 2.51 24.49 -23.86
N ILE A 106 2.98 24.13 -22.67
CA ILE A 106 2.21 23.41 -21.65
C ILE A 106 1.36 24.37 -20.78
N LYS A 107 1.53 25.69 -20.91
CA LYS A 107 0.77 26.70 -20.15
C LYS A 107 -0.75 26.47 -20.18
N SER A 108 -1.33 26.15 -21.34
CA SER A 108 -2.75 25.87 -21.48
C SER A 108 -3.19 24.60 -20.75
N GLU A 109 -2.31 23.60 -20.69
CA GLU A 109 -2.58 22.33 -19.99
C GLU A 109 -2.50 22.53 -18.48
N ILE A 110 -1.51 23.27 -17.97
CA ILE A 110 -1.43 23.63 -16.54
C ILE A 110 -2.70 24.39 -16.11
N LEU A 111 -3.14 25.37 -16.91
CA LEU A 111 -4.38 26.10 -16.61
C LEU A 111 -5.61 25.20 -16.60
N ARG A 112 -5.70 24.26 -17.56
CA ARG A 112 -6.77 23.26 -17.62
C ARG A 112 -6.80 22.38 -16.38
N GLU A 113 -5.65 21.86 -15.96
CA GLU A 113 -5.55 21.01 -14.77
C GLU A 113 -5.84 21.77 -13.47
N ILE A 114 -5.42 23.04 -13.37
CA ILE A 114 -5.80 23.90 -12.23
C ILE A 114 -7.31 24.13 -12.19
N ASP A 115 -7.97 24.31 -13.34
CA ASP A 115 -9.42 24.49 -13.40
C ASP A 115 -10.18 23.20 -13.02
N ILE A 116 -9.68 22.02 -13.41
CA ILE A 116 -10.20 20.73 -12.96
C ILE A 116 -10.04 20.59 -11.43
N LEU A 117 -8.85 20.88 -10.90
CA LEU A 117 -8.57 20.86 -9.47
C LEU A 117 -9.54 21.77 -8.70
N ARG A 118 -9.76 23.01 -9.16
CA ARG A 118 -10.70 23.94 -8.53
C ARG A 118 -12.14 23.41 -8.52
N SER A 119 -12.59 22.81 -9.61
CA SER A 119 -13.92 22.19 -9.70
C SER A 119 -14.09 21.07 -8.66
N ASN A 120 -13.10 20.19 -8.53
CA ASN A 120 -13.11 19.11 -7.54
C ASN A 120 -13.09 19.66 -6.10
N LEU A 121 -12.27 20.68 -5.84
CA LEU A 121 -12.22 21.34 -4.54
C LEU A 121 -13.54 22.05 -4.21
N GLU A 122 -14.22 22.66 -5.18
CA GLU A 122 -15.52 23.27 -4.95
C GLU A 122 -16.59 22.23 -4.63
N GLN A 123 -16.62 21.12 -5.38
CA GLN A 123 -17.54 20.01 -5.14
C GLN A 123 -17.37 19.47 -3.70
N ALA A 124 -16.13 19.26 -3.28
CA ALA A 124 -15.84 18.76 -1.94
C ALA A 124 -16.19 19.78 -0.84
N ARG A 125 -15.92 21.07 -1.07
CA ARG A 125 -16.35 22.15 -0.16
C ARG A 125 -17.86 22.11 0.11
N ARG A 126 -18.65 22.02 -0.96
CA ARG A 126 -20.13 21.97 -0.88
C ARG A 126 -20.61 20.76 -0.09
N HIS A 127 -19.91 19.63 -0.18
CA HIS A 127 -20.18 18.46 0.65
C HIS A 127 -19.94 18.77 2.14
N PHE A 128 -18.79 19.36 2.49
CA PHE A 128 -18.50 19.73 3.88
C PHE A 128 -19.45 20.81 4.43
N GLU A 129 -19.95 21.72 3.60
CA GLU A 129 -21.02 22.64 3.96
C GLU A 129 -22.35 21.92 4.28
N ALA A 130 -22.62 20.79 3.63
CA ALA A 130 -23.88 20.04 3.78
C ALA A 130 -23.85 19.03 4.95
N ILE A 131 -22.69 18.48 5.30
CA ILE A 131 -22.59 17.45 6.34
C ILE A 131 -22.31 18.02 7.73
N SER A 132 -22.49 17.18 8.74
CA SER A 132 -21.95 17.39 10.09
C SER A 132 -20.81 16.41 10.33
N ILE A 133 -19.81 16.82 11.10
CA ILE A 133 -18.65 16.02 11.47
C ILE A 133 -18.64 15.89 12.99
N SER A 134 -18.75 14.67 13.49
CA SER A 134 -18.60 14.39 14.93
C SER A 134 -17.12 14.30 15.33
N ASP A 135 -16.81 14.61 16.59
CA ASP A 135 -15.47 14.42 17.18
C ASP A 135 -14.95 12.98 16.97
N ALA A 136 -15.83 11.98 17.01
CA ALA A 136 -15.48 10.58 16.77
C ALA A 136 -15.03 10.32 15.32
N GLN A 137 -15.76 10.87 14.33
CA GLN A 137 -15.38 10.77 12.92
C GLN A 137 -14.11 11.56 12.62
N ALA A 138 -13.98 12.77 13.18
CA ALA A 138 -12.77 13.56 13.04
C ALA A 138 -11.57 12.83 13.63
N LEU A 139 -11.67 12.25 14.83
CA LEU A 139 -10.55 11.51 15.42
C LEU A 139 -10.14 10.30 14.59
N ASP A 140 -11.10 9.53 14.06
CA ASP A 140 -10.81 8.40 13.17
C ASP A 140 -10.07 8.86 11.90
N ALA A 141 -10.48 10.00 11.33
CA ALA A 141 -9.82 10.62 10.19
C ALA A 141 -8.40 11.11 10.52
N LEU A 142 -8.18 11.74 11.68
CA LEU A 142 -6.85 12.20 12.14
C LEU A 142 -5.90 11.01 12.42
N ARG A 143 -6.42 9.88 12.91
CA ARG A 143 -5.65 8.64 13.03
C ARG A 143 -5.22 8.12 11.66
N GLN A 144 -6.13 8.09 10.69
CA GLN A 144 -5.78 7.74 9.30
C GLN A 144 -4.79 8.74 8.68
N GLN A 145 -4.89 10.03 8.99
CA GLN A 145 -3.93 11.03 8.53
C GLN A 145 -2.52 10.75 9.07
N THR A 146 -2.41 10.29 10.32
CA THR A 146 -1.11 9.85 10.88
C THR A 146 -0.54 8.68 10.09
N TYR A 147 -1.38 7.73 9.67
CA TYR A 147 -0.97 6.63 8.80
C TYR A 147 -0.53 7.12 7.43
N ARG A 148 -1.29 8.04 6.80
CA ARG A 148 -0.91 8.66 5.52
C ARG A 148 0.43 9.38 5.59
N ILE A 149 0.70 10.12 6.66
CA ILE A 149 1.99 10.77 6.87
C ILE A 149 3.13 9.75 6.84
N ILE A 150 2.96 8.60 7.52
CA ILE A 150 3.96 7.53 7.58
C ILE A 150 4.17 6.86 6.21
N THR A 151 3.08 6.60 5.48
CA THR A 151 3.10 5.68 4.34
C THR A 151 3.18 6.38 2.98
N LEU A 152 2.69 7.62 2.87
CA LEU A 152 2.58 8.39 1.63
C LEU A 152 3.30 9.74 1.72
N GLY A 153 3.13 10.45 2.84
CA GLY A 153 3.70 11.79 3.04
C GLY A 153 5.23 11.74 3.05
N ILE A 154 5.83 11.16 4.08
CA ILE A 154 7.31 11.14 4.20
C ILE A 154 7.99 10.28 3.11
N THR A 155 7.23 9.48 2.35
CA THR A 155 7.77 8.63 1.29
C THR A 155 7.96 9.34 -0.05
N GLY A 156 7.38 10.54 -0.20
CA GLY A 156 7.43 11.28 -1.46
C GLY A 156 6.35 10.87 -2.45
N PHE A 157 5.40 10.02 -2.05
CA PHE A 157 4.29 9.62 -2.91
C PHE A 157 3.44 10.82 -3.34
N ASP A 158 3.20 11.76 -2.43
CA ASP A 158 2.35 12.92 -2.72
C ASP A 158 3.04 13.99 -3.59
N SER A 159 4.37 14.12 -3.50
CA SER A 159 5.20 15.05 -4.30
C SER A 159 6.44 14.31 -4.81
N PRO A 160 6.31 13.55 -5.92
CA PRO A 160 7.35 12.65 -6.41
C PRO A 160 8.48 13.34 -7.17
N ILE A 161 8.32 14.63 -7.53
CA ILE A 161 9.27 15.37 -8.37
C ILE A 161 9.95 16.51 -7.59
N MET A 162 9.18 17.37 -6.93
CA MET A 162 9.73 18.53 -6.22
C MET A 162 10.20 18.23 -4.81
N PHE A 163 9.84 17.06 -4.27
CA PHE A 163 10.29 16.58 -2.97
C PHE A 163 9.93 17.52 -1.80
N THR A 164 8.77 18.20 -1.87
CA THR A 164 8.26 19.08 -0.80
C THR A 164 7.63 18.32 0.37
N SER A 165 7.57 16.99 0.26
CA SER A 165 6.77 16.12 1.11
C SER A 165 7.07 16.17 2.62
N ILE A 166 8.29 16.50 3.04
CA ILE A 166 8.62 16.63 4.48
C ILE A 166 8.01 17.92 5.08
N ALA A 167 8.06 19.02 4.34
CA ALA A 167 7.40 20.26 4.75
C ALA A 167 5.87 20.09 4.78
N GLU A 168 5.33 19.38 3.79
CA GLU A 168 3.92 19.01 3.75
C GLU A 168 3.50 18.14 4.95
N ALA A 169 4.30 17.13 5.31
CA ALA A 169 4.07 16.31 6.50
C ALA A 169 4.06 17.15 7.79
N ALA A 170 4.91 18.18 7.89
CA ALA A 170 4.89 19.12 9.01
C ALA A 170 3.56 19.90 9.11
N VAL A 171 3.00 20.32 7.97
CA VAL A 171 1.68 20.99 7.93
C VAL A 171 0.56 20.02 8.30
N SER A 172 0.58 18.79 7.77
CA SER A 172 -0.42 17.77 8.16
C SER A 172 -0.39 17.47 9.66
N LEU A 173 0.80 17.35 10.28
CA LEU A 173 0.95 17.18 11.72
C LEU A 173 0.39 18.38 12.50
N LYS A 174 0.67 19.60 12.03
CA LYS A 174 0.13 20.82 12.63
C LYS A 174 -1.40 20.85 12.54
N SER A 175 -1.96 20.50 11.38
CA SER A 175 -3.42 20.41 11.15
C SER A 175 -4.08 19.39 12.08
N ILE A 176 -3.44 18.23 12.34
CA ILE A 176 -3.92 17.29 13.36
C ILE A 176 -4.05 17.99 14.72
N GLY A 177 -3.01 18.70 15.17
CA GLY A 177 -3.03 19.43 16.44
C GLY A 177 -4.10 20.51 16.49
N GLN A 178 -4.21 21.33 15.45
CA GLN A 178 -5.19 22.42 15.35
C GLN A 178 -6.63 21.88 15.37
N THR A 179 -6.90 20.83 14.59
CA THR A 179 -8.24 20.20 14.53
C THR A 179 -8.68 19.65 15.89
N LEU A 180 -7.76 19.03 16.65
CA LEU A 180 -8.04 18.51 17.99
C LEU A 180 -8.44 19.61 18.98
N GLU A 181 -7.93 20.84 18.84
CA GLU A 181 -8.31 21.95 19.74
C GLU A 181 -9.78 22.40 19.58
N HIS A 182 -10.47 21.98 18.51
CA HIS A 182 -11.91 22.22 18.34
C HIS A 182 -12.79 21.13 18.94
N PHE A 183 -12.20 20.07 19.54
CA PHE A 183 -12.96 19.02 20.19
C PHE A 183 -13.56 19.50 21.51
N LYS A 184 -14.63 18.83 21.93
CA LYS A 184 -15.29 19.13 23.22
C LYS A 184 -14.39 18.80 24.41
N THR A 185 -13.65 17.70 24.30
CA THR A 185 -12.71 17.26 25.34
C THR A 185 -11.36 17.95 25.14
N PRO A 186 -10.78 18.59 26.18
CA PRO A 186 -9.46 19.19 26.07
C PRO A 186 -8.37 18.19 25.67
N VAL A 187 -7.50 18.62 24.75
CA VAL A 187 -6.38 17.82 24.27
C VAL A 187 -5.33 17.64 25.38
N PRO A 188 -4.84 16.41 25.65
CA PRO A 188 -3.78 16.19 26.61
C PRO A 188 -2.47 16.91 26.25
N GLU A 189 -1.81 17.51 27.23
CA GLU A 189 -0.55 18.24 27.03
C GLU A 189 0.58 17.36 26.45
N LYS A 190 0.59 16.07 26.80
CA LYS A 190 1.49 15.07 26.20
C LYS A 190 1.35 15.04 24.68
N LEU A 191 0.13 14.93 24.17
CA LEU A 191 -0.16 14.82 22.74
C LEU A 191 0.19 16.12 22.00
N ARG A 192 -0.14 17.29 22.58
CA ARG A 192 0.28 18.59 22.03
C ARG A 192 1.79 18.70 21.85
N ARG A 193 2.54 18.26 22.87
CA ARG A 193 4.00 18.28 22.84
C ARG A 193 4.58 17.29 21.84
N GLU A 194 4.01 16.09 21.74
CA GLU A 194 4.40 15.07 20.74
C GLU A 194 4.23 15.62 19.32
N ILE A 195 3.07 16.19 19.00
CA ILE A 195 2.80 16.83 17.70
C ILE A 195 3.79 17.97 17.45
N SER A 196 3.94 18.88 18.42
CA SER A 196 4.84 20.04 18.28
C SER A 196 6.29 19.63 18.01
N ASN A 197 6.77 18.59 18.71
CA ASN A 197 8.11 18.05 18.52
C ASN A 197 8.27 17.37 17.16
N ALA A 198 7.24 16.68 16.66
CA ALA A 198 7.25 16.06 15.33
C ALA A 198 7.32 17.12 14.22
N VAL A 199 6.54 18.20 14.33
CA VAL A 199 6.61 19.35 13.41
C VAL A 199 8.02 19.97 13.39
N LEU A 200 8.61 20.18 14.57
CA LEU A 200 9.98 20.69 14.67
C LEU A 200 11.02 19.74 14.05
N PHE A 201 10.81 18.43 14.11
CA PHE A 201 11.69 17.46 13.49
C PHE A 201 11.63 17.57 11.96
N CYS A 202 10.43 17.62 11.37
CA CYS A 202 10.26 17.78 9.92
C CYS A 202 10.86 19.09 9.38
N ASN A 203 10.76 20.20 10.13
CA ASN A 203 11.23 21.51 9.67
C ASN A 203 12.76 21.70 9.67
N ARG A 204 13.56 20.70 10.09
CA ARG A 204 15.02 20.80 10.23
C ARG A 204 15.83 20.16 9.11
N THR A 205 15.17 19.49 8.18
CA THR A 205 15.80 18.59 7.19
C THR A 205 15.14 18.73 5.83
N ASP A 206 15.77 18.17 4.80
CA ASP A 206 15.19 18.00 3.47
C ASP A 206 14.71 16.56 3.24
N PHE A 207 14.08 16.31 2.10
CA PHE A 207 13.51 14.99 1.76
C PHE A 207 14.52 13.84 1.77
N ASN A 208 15.74 14.05 1.27
CA ASN A 208 16.74 12.99 1.14
C ASN A 208 17.48 12.76 2.45
N THR A 209 17.69 13.80 3.26
CA THR A 209 18.38 13.71 4.56
C THR A 209 17.47 13.36 5.74
N PHE A 210 16.15 13.34 5.53
CA PHE A 210 15.18 13.03 6.58
C PHE A 210 15.29 11.59 7.10
N ASP A 211 15.52 11.45 8.41
CA ASP A 211 15.57 10.16 9.10
C ASP A 211 14.14 9.66 9.41
N ARG A 212 13.59 8.91 8.47
CA ARG A 212 12.23 8.33 8.50
C ARG A 212 12.12 7.28 9.59
N ALA A 213 13.16 6.46 9.78
CA ALA A 213 13.18 5.44 10.81
C ALA A 213 13.02 6.06 12.20
N GLN A 214 13.81 7.09 12.51
CA GLN A 214 13.68 7.80 13.79
C GLN A 214 12.37 8.58 13.88
N PHE A 215 11.93 9.23 12.80
CA PHE A 215 10.66 9.94 12.77
C PHE A 215 9.49 9.04 13.16
N ILE A 216 9.39 7.87 12.53
CA ILE A 216 8.30 6.92 12.76
C ILE A 216 8.31 6.47 14.23
N VAL A 217 9.45 5.97 14.72
CA VAL A 217 9.49 5.35 16.06
C VAL A 217 9.38 6.38 17.18
N ARG A 218 9.99 7.56 17.03
CA ARG A 218 10.05 8.57 18.11
C ARG A 218 8.93 9.61 18.08
N PHE A 219 8.23 9.75 16.96
CA PHE A 219 7.23 10.82 16.80
C PHE A 219 5.91 10.28 16.28
N ALA A 220 5.87 9.66 15.09
CA ALA A 220 4.61 9.26 14.48
C ALA A 220 3.89 8.15 15.26
N ASN A 221 4.61 7.10 15.70
CA ASN A 221 4.05 6.03 16.51
C ASN A 221 3.53 6.51 17.87
N PRO A 222 4.28 7.34 18.65
CA PRO A 222 3.75 7.97 19.86
C PRO A 222 2.51 8.82 19.64
N ILE A 223 2.47 9.63 18.57
CA ILE A 223 1.27 10.43 18.23
C ILE A 223 0.09 9.51 17.96
N SER A 224 0.28 8.47 17.13
CA SER A 224 -0.77 7.49 16.81
C SER A 224 -1.32 6.81 18.07
N ALA A 225 -0.43 6.39 18.97
CA ALA A 225 -0.81 5.78 20.24
C ALA A 225 -1.57 6.77 21.14
N SER A 226 -1.07 8.00 21.26
CA SER A 226 -1.72 9.06 22.05
C SER A 226 -3.09 9.47 21.48
N LEU A 227 -3.30 9.42 20.16
CA LEU A 227 -4.62 9.61 19.55
C LEU A 227 -5.59 8.48 19.92
N ALA A 228 -5.11 7.22 19.94
CA ALA A 228 -5.91 6.08 20.38
C ALA A 228 -6.24 6.16 21.89
N GLU A 229 -5.29 6.58 22.72
CA GLU A 229 -5.52 6.87 24.15
C GLU A 229 -6.54 8.01 24.33
N PHE A 230 -6.41 9.08 23.55
CA PHE A 230 -7.31 10.23 23.61
C PHE A 230 -8.76 9.86 23.27
N GLN A 231 -8.98 8.92 22.34
CA GLN A 231 -10.32 8.40 22.06
C GLN A 231 -11.02 7.91 23.33
N GLN A 232 -10.29 7.19 24.19
CA GLN A 232 -10.82 6.66 25.45
C GLN A 232 -11.07 7.78 26.47
N VAL A 233 -10.12 8.70 26.62
CA VAL A 233 -10.24 9.86 27.52
C VAL A 233 -11.45 10.73 27.16
N ALA A 234 -11.64 10.99 25.86
CA ALA A 234 -12.74 11.77 25.32
C ALA A 234 -14.07 10.98 25.24
N ARG A 235 -14.06 9.68 25.58
CA ARG A 235 -15.23 8.77 25.53
C ARG A 235 -15.91 8.78 24.16
N LEU A 236 -15.12 8.84 23.10
CA LEU A 236 -15.63 8.88 21.73
C LEU A 236 -15.97 7.46 21.27
N GLU A 237 -17.09 7.34 20.57
CA GLU A 237 -17.52 6.08 19.98
C GLU A 237 -16.50 5.57 18.96
N THR A 238 -16.45 4.24 18.79
CA THR A 238 -15.63 3.64 17.74
C THR A 238 -16.38 3.68 16.42
N VAL A 239 -15.81 4.37 15.43
CA VAL A 239 -16.38 4.43 14.09
C VAL A 239 -16.24 3.06 13.41
N THR A 240 -17.37 2.42 13.14
CA THR A 240 -17.40 1.10 12.48
C THR A 240 -17.37 1.27 10.97
N ARG A 241 -16.31 0.77 10.33
CA ARG A 241 -16.18 0.67 8.86
C ARG A 241 -15.44 -0.62 8.52
N GLN A 242 -15.69 -1.18 7.34
CA GLN A 242 -14.84 -2.24 6.80
C GLN A 242 -13.46 -1.66 6.53
N ARG A 243 -12.42 -2.25 7.13
CA ARG A 243 -11.04 -1.78 7.02
C ARG A 243 -10.09 -2.93 7.33
N VAL A 244 -8.91 -2.91 6.70
CA VAL A 244 -7.87 -3.91 6.96
C VAL A 244 -7.13 -3.60 8.25
N VAL A 245 -6.87 -2.31 8.52
CA VAL A 245 -6.23 -1.87 9.77
C VAL A 245 -7.23 -1.88 10.90
N ARG A 246 -6.99 -2.64 11.97
CA ARG A 246 -7.89 -2.75 13.12
C ARG A 246 -7.96 -1.43 13.89
N ASN A 247 -9.18 -1.03 14.25
CA ASN A 247 -9.44 0.20 15.01
C ASN A 247 -8.74 0.25 16.36
N GLN A 248 -8.62 -0.90 17.01
CA GLN A 248 -8.07 -0.99 18.37
C GLN A 248 -6.55 -0.86 18.40
N SER A 249 -5.87 -0.93 17.25
CA SER A 249 -4.40 -0.91 17.18
C SER A 249 -3.88 0.50 17.44
N PRO A 250 -3.06 0.69 18.49
CA PRO A 250 -2.38 1.97 18.72
C PRO A 250 -1.54 2.46 17.52
N THR A 251 -0.89 1.55 16.78
CA THR A 251 -0.01 1.89 15.65
C THR A 251 -0.18 0.93 14.46
N LEU A 252 0.36 1.30 13.29
CA LEU A 252 0.47 0.40 12.14
C LEU A 252 1.42 -0.79 12.38
N PHE A 253 2.30 -0.73 13.38
CA PHE A 253 3.38 -1.71 13.58
C PHE A 253 3.09 -2.73 14.68
N ASP A 254 1.91 -2.64 15.30
CA ASP A 254 1.44 -3.63 16.26
C ASP A 254 1.26 -4.99 15.57
N ARG A 255 1.57 -6.07 16.29
CA ARG A 255 1.53 -7.44 15.73
C ARG A 255 0.18 -7.84 15.13
N GLN A 256 -0.90 -7.24 15.61
CA GLN A 256 -2.27 -7.50 15.17
C GLN A 256 -2.88 -6.27 14.47
N ALA A 257 -2.06 -5.35 13.97
CA ALA A 257 -2.52 -4.13 13.32
C ALA A 257 -3.43 -4.41 12.13
N PHE A 258 -3.20 -5.50 11.40
CA PHE A 258 -3.94 -5.88 10.20
C PHE A 258 -4.83 -7.09 10.42
N ASP A 259 -6.04 -7.05 9.87
CA ASP A 259 -6.97 -8.18 9.89
C ASP A 259 -6.71 -9.10 8.68
N ALA A 260 -6.16 -10.30 8.95
CA ALA A 260 -5.92 -11.30 7.91
C ALA A 260 -7.22 -11.85 7.27
N ASP A 261 -8.37 -11.62 7.92
CA ASP A 261 -9.69 -11.97 7.38
C ASP A 261 -10.37 -10.78 6.66
N ALA A 262 -9.70 -9.64 6.44
CA ALA A 262 -10.33 -8.43 5.88
C ALA A 262 -10.98 -8.63 4.49
N PHE A 263 -10.47 -9.60 3.72
CA PHE A 263 -10.90 -9.89 2.35
C PHE A 263 -11.68 -11.21 2.24
N VAL A 264 -12.19 -11.76 3.35
CA VAL A 264 -13.01 -12.98 3.26
C VAL A 264 -14.36 -12.70 2.59
N PRO A 265 -14.89 -13.62 1.76
CA PRO A 265 -16.17 -13.42 1.07
C PRO A 265 -17.37 -13.24 2.01
N SER A 266 -17.36 -13.88 3.18
CA SER A 266 -18.42 -13.76 4.19
C SER A 266 -17.93 -14.14 5.59
N ASN A 267 -18.74 -13.88 6.62
CA ASN A 267 -18.43 -14.29 7.99
C ASN A 267 -18.18 -15.80 8.15
N GLU A 268 -18.77 -16.64 7.31
CA GLU A 268 -18.55 -18.08 7.36
C GLU A 268 -17.14 -18.47 6.92
N TYR A 269 -16.45 -17.62 6.17
CA TYR A 269 -15.07 -17.85 5.70
C TYR A 269 -14.01 -17.40 6.70
N LYS A 270 -14.39 -16.69 7.78
CA LYS A 270 -13.45 -16.25 8.81
C LYS A 270 -12.62 -17.39 9.38
N THR A 271 -11.37 -17.09 9.65
CA THR A 271 -10.38 -18.03 10.17
C THR A 271 -10.76 -18.47 11.59
N ASN A 272 -10.57 -19.75 11.88
CA ASN A 272 -10.64 -20.28 13.24
C ASN A 272 -9.58 -21.39 13.42
N PRO A 273 -9.22 -21.75 14.66
CA PRO A 273 -8.17 -22.74 14.90
C PRO A 273 -8.42 -24.11 14.24
N GLN A 274 -9.68 -24.54 14.13
CA GLN A 274 -10.02 -25.82 13.51
C GLN A 274 -9.84 -25.81 11.99
N LYS A 275 -10.18 -24.70 11.32
CA LYS A 275 -9.93 -24.50 9.89
C LYS A 275 -8.44 -24.40 9.59
N VAL A 276 -7.67 -23.69 10.41
CA VAL A 276 -6.21 -23.59 10.27
C VAL A 276 -5.56 -24.96 10.35
N ALA A 277 -5.87 -25.75 11.39
CA ALA A 277 -5.28 -27.09 11.56
C ALA A 277 -5.67 -28.04 10.42
N LEU A 278 -6.91 -27.95 9.92
CA LEU A 278 -7.35 -28.72 8.76
C LEU A 278 -6.65 -28.28 7.48
N GLY A 279 -6.51 -26.97 7.29
CA GLY A 279 -5.85 -26.34 6.15
C GLY A 279 -4.37 -26.68 6.06
N GLU A 280 -3.67 -26.62 7.19
CA GLU A 280 -2.28 -27.06 7.28
C GLU A 280 -2.14 -28.50 6.82
N LYS A 281 -2.99 -29.40 7.32
CA LYS A 281 -2.96 -30.80 6.89
C LYS A 281 -3.17 -30.95 5.37
N LEU A 282 -4.14 -30.24 4.81
CA LEU A 282 -4.45 -30.27 3.37
C LEU A 282 -3.30 -29.68 2.53
N PHE A 283 -2.62 -28.65 3.02
CA PHE A 283 -1.51 -27.98 2.33
C PHE A 283 -0.35 -28.93 2.00
N TYR A 284 -0.09 -29.90 2.87
CA TYR A 284 0.95 -30.91 2.69
C TYR A 284 0.44 -32.22 2.08
N ASP A 285 -0.86 -32.35 1.77
CA ASP A 285 -1.44 -33.61 1.32
C ASP A 285 -1.48 -33.70 -0.21
N PRO A 286 -0.73 -34.63 -0.83
CA PRO A 286 -0.70 -34.75 -2.28
C PRO A 286 -1.99 -35.33 -2.87
N GLN A 287 -2.93 -35.85 -2.06
CA GLN A 287 -4.20 -36.39 -2.56
C GLN A 287 -5.10 -35.33 -3.25
N LEU A 288 -4.75 -34.05 -3.11
CA LEU A 288 -5.38 -32.94 -3.83
C LEU A 288 -4.94 -32.86 -5.29
N SER A 289 -3.82 -33.49 -5.66
CA SER A 289 -3.39 -33.63 -7.06
C SER A 289 -4.03 -34.86 -7.71
N GLY A 290 -4.18 -34.82 -9.03
CA GLY A 290 -4.81 -35.88 -9.82
C GLY A 290 -4.05 -37.20 -9.75
N ASP A 291 -2.72 -37.14 -9.82
CA ASP A 291 -1.81 -38.31 -9.78
C ASP A 291 -1.27 -38.62 -8.38
N GLY A 292 -1.55 -37.78 -7.38
CA GLY A 292 -1.06 -37.94 -6.03
C GLY A 292 0.44 -37.63 -5.86
N SER A 293 1.08 -36.95 -6.80
CA SER A 293 2.52 -36.66 -6.77
C SER A 293 2.86 -35.28 -6.18
N ARG A 294 1.90 -34.36 -6.11
CA ARG A 294 2.14 -32.94 -5.77
C ARG A 294 1.18 -32.42 -4.70
N SER A 295 1.71 -31.62 -3.77
CA SER A 295 0.95 -30.84 -2.78
C SER A 295 1.29 -29.36 -2.91
N CYS A 296 0.60 -28.48 -2.17
CA CYS A 296 0.97 -27.06 -2.12
C CYS A 296 2.41 -26.89 -1.62
N ALA A 297 2.82 -27.68 -0.63
CA ALA A 297 4.16 -27.66 -0.04
C ALA A 297 5.28 -28.13 -1.00
N THR A 298 4.94 -28.80 -2.10
CA THR A 298 5.93 -29.14 -3.14
C THR A 298 6.53 -27.88 -3.75
N CYS A 299 5.69 -26.87 -4.01
CA CYS A 299 6.10 -25.60 -4.62
C CYS A 299 6.24 -24.46 -3.60
N HIS A 300 5.59 -24.55 -2.44
CA HIS A 300 5.60 -23.52 -1.42
C HIS A 300 6.25 -24.02 -0.12
N GLN A 301 7.59 -24.02 -0.11
CA GLN A 301 8.42 -24.63 0.92
C GLN A 301 8.65 -23.66 2.10
N PRO A 302 8.30 -24.01 3.35
CA PRO A 302 8.40 -23.10 4.50
C PRO A 302 9.79 -22.49 4.72
N GLU A 303 10.86 -23.27 4.51
CA GLU A 303 12.25 -22.84 4.68
C GLU A 303 12.71 -21.80 3.64
N LYS A 304 11.98 -21.70 2.51
CA LYS A 304 12.16 -20.67 1.47
C LYS A 304 11.07 -19.60 1.54
N ALA A 305 10.51 -19.38 2.73
CA ALA A 305 9.39 -18.48 2.94
C ALA A 305 8.20 -18.78 2.00
N PHE A 306 7.88 -20.06 1.81
CA PHE A 306 6.78 -20.54 0.98
C PHE A 306 6.95 -20.25 -0.53
N THR A 307 8.17 -20.36 -1.06
CA THR A 307 8.49 -20.46 -2.50
C THR A 307 9.17 -21.80 -2.81
N ASP A 308 9.60 -22.03 -4.06
CA ASP A 308 10.35 -23.23 -4.46
C ASP A 308 11.85 -22.97 -4.70
N GLY A 309 12.26 -21.70 -4.81
CA GLY A 309 13.63 -21.31 -5.13
C GLY A 309 14.03 -21.55 -6.59
N LEU A 310 13.06 -21.70 -7.50
CA LEU A 310 13.29 -21.95 -8.92
C LEU A 310 12.97 -20.69 -9.74
N ARG A 311 13.56 -20.58 -10.95
CA ARG A 311 13.17 -19.53 -11.90
C ARG A 311 11.69 -19.64 -12.25
N THR A 312 11.29 -20.82 -12.71
CA THR A 312 9.90 -21.26 -12.83
C THR A 312 9.86 -22.75 -12.54
N ASN A 313 8.76 -23.24 -11.96
CA ASN A 313 8.61 -24.67 -11.64
C ASN A 313 8.32 -25.49 -12.91
N SER A 314 8.43 -26.81 -12.82
CA SER A 314 8.04 -27.73 -13.89
C SER A 314 6.55 -28.08 -13.79
N ALA A 315 5.86 -28.04 -14.93
CA ALA A 315 4.54 -28.60 -15.10
C ALA A 315 4.57 -30.14 -14.91
N LEU A 316 3.41 -30.76 -14.68
CA LEU A 316 3.28 -32.22 -14.49
C LEU A 316 3.78 -33.04 -15.70
N ASN A 317 3.71 -32.48 -16.91
CA ASN A 317 4.21 -33.09 -18.14
C ASN A 317 5.69 -32.75 -18.44
N GLY A 318 6.37 -32.03 -17.55
CA GLY A 318 7.81 -31.77 -17.61
C GLY A 318 8.26 -30.46 -18.28
N HIS A 319 7.38 -29.69 -18.93
CA HIS A 319 7.75 -28.36 -19.45
C HIS A 319 7.80 -27.33 -18.32
N SER A 320 8.48 -26.20 -18.53
CA SER A 320 8.54 -25.12 -17.53
C SER A 320 7.26 -24.28 -17.51
N LEU A 321 6.73 -24.01 -16.31
CA LEU A 321 5.69 -23.01 -16.13
C LEU A 321 6.20 -21.61 -16.55
N THR A 322 5.26 -20.72 -16.83
CA THR A 322 5.55 -19.36 -17.33
C THR A 322 6.06 -18.42 -16.24
N ARG A 323 5.65 -18.63 -14.97
CA ARG A 323 5.91 -17.71 -13.87
C ARG A 323 6.62 -18.39 -12.70
N ASN A 324 7.39 -17.58 -11.97
CA ASN A 324 8.00 -17.92 -10.69
C ASN A 324 6.92 -18.16 -9.64
N THR A 325 7.13 -19.14 -8.75
CA THR A 325 6.20 -19.43 -7.67
C THR A 325 6.31 -18.36 -6.58
N PRO A 326 5.28 -17.50 -6.39
CA PRO A 326 5.36 -16.42 -5.43
C PRO A 326 5.34 -16.94 -3.99
N SER A 327 5.89 -16.15 -3.07
CA SER A 327 5.78 -16.44 -1.64
C SER A 327 4.31 -16.38 -1.19
N LEU A 328 3.90 -17.31 -0.33
CA LEU A 328 2.62 -17.23 0.38
C LEU A 328 2.70 -16.43 1.69
N SER A 329 3.90 -16.03 2.10
CA SER A 329 4.08 -15.18 3.29
C SER A 329 3.35 -13.86 3.06
N TYR A 330 2.53 -13.44 4.03
CA TYR A 330 1.75 -12.20 3.97
C TYR A 330 0.73 -12.09 2.81
N ALA A 331 0.44 -13.18 2.07
CA ALA A 331 -0.50 -13.16 0.94
C ALA A 331 -1.94 -12.74 1.32
N ALA A 332 -2.32 -12.98 2.58
CA ALA A 332 -3.61 -12.58 3.13
C ALA A 332 -3.82 -11.06 3.21
N PHE A 333 -2.74 -10.29 3.15
CA PHE A 333 -2.79 -8.83 3.20
C PHE A 333 -2.72 -8.20 1.80
N GLN A 334 -3.09 -8.96 0.76
CA GLN A 334 -3.29 -8.46 -0.60
C GLN A 334 -4.72 -8.79 -1.03
N ASN A 335 -5.43 -7.78 -1.55
CA ASN A 335 -6.82 -7.87 -1.98
C ASN A 335 -6.99 -8.65 -3.30
N ALA A 336 -5.89 -9.09 -3.93
CA ALA A 336 -5.91 -9.95 -5.09
C ALA A 336 -4.63 -10.80 -5.17
N GLN A 337 -4.77 -11.95 -5.82
CA GLN A 337 -3.83 -13.06 -5.85
C GLN A 337 -3.34 -13.34 -7.27
N PHE A 338 -2.31 -14.19 -7.39
CA PHE A 338 -1.48 -14.36 -8.57
C PHE A 338 -0.70 -13.10 -8.99
N TRP A 339 0.27 -13.28 -9.88
CA TRP A 339 1.06 -12.18 -10.44
C TRP A 339 0.23 -11.24 -11.32
N ASP A 340 -0.87 -11.70 -11.91
CA ASP A 340 -1.74 -10.95 -12.84
C ASP A 340 -3.05 -10.48 -12.19
N LEU A 341 -3.21 -10.64 -10.87
CA LEU A 341 -4.39 -10.22 -10.12
C LEU A 341 -5.71 -10.89 -10.54
N ARG A 342 -5.67 -12.04 -11.23
CA ARG A 342 -6.88 -12.66 -11.78
C ARG A 342 -7.87 -13.22 -10.74
N GLN A 343 -7.43 -13.41 -9.49
CA GLN A 343 -8.30 -13.87 -8.40
C GLN A 343 -8.32 -12.86 -7.25
N LEU A 344 -9.51 -12.58 -6.69
CA LEU A 344 -9.70 -11.57 -5.64
C LEU A 344 -9.60 -12.14 -4.22
N ASP A 345 -9.52 -13.46 -4.08
CA ASP A 345 -9.51 -14.13 -2.78
C ASP A 345 -8.62 -15.39 -2.80
N LEU A 346 -8.12 -15.78 -1.61
CA LEU A 346 -7.25 -16.93 -1.43
C LEU A 346 -7.98 -18.26 -1.71
N GLU A 347 -9.29 -18.30 -1.45
CA GLU A 347 -10.11 -19.47 -1.69
C GLU A 347 -10.14 -19.85 -3.17
N LYS A 348 -10.52 -18.94 -4.06
CA LYS A 348 -10.54 -19.18 -5.51
C LYS A 348 -9.14 -19.35 -6.10
N GLN A 349 -8.14 -18.65 -5.56
CA GLN A 349 -6.75 -18.88 -5.95
C GLN A 349 -6.36 -20.36 -5.79
N SER A 350 -6.74 -20.99 -4.67
CA SER A 350 -6.46 -22.41 -4.44
C SER A 350 -7.20 -23.34 -5.41
N VAL A 351 -8.41 -22.97 -5.85
CA VAL A 351 -9.18 -23.73 -6.85
C VAL A 351 -8.46 -23.77 -8.19
N ASP A 352 -8.02 -22.60 -8.65
CA ASP A 352 -7.35 -22.47 -9.94
C ASP A 352 -6.10 -23.34 -9.98
N VAL A 353 -5.27 -23.32 -8.92
CA VAL A 353 -4.06 -24.15 -8.82
C VAL A 353 -4.40 -25.64 -8.77
N ILE A 354 -5.37 -26.03 -7.94
CA ILE A 354 -5.77 -27.44 -7.82
C ILE A 354 -6.26 -27.98 -9.17
N ARG A 355 -7.09 -27.21 -9.90
CA ARG A 355 -7.66 -27.65 -11.19
C ARG A 355 -6.70 -27.51 -12.37
N ASN A 356 -5.67 -26.66 -12.28
CA ASN A 356 -4.76 -26.42 -13.40
C ASN A 356 -4.06 -27.72 -13.80
N THR A 357 -4.18 -28.05 -15.09
CA THR A 357 -3.69 -29.31 -15.67
C THR A 357 -2.18 -29.41 -15.69
N ASP A 358 -1.47 -28.29 -15.68
CA ASP A 358 -0.01 -28.22 -15.60
C ASP A 358 0.50 -28.23 -14.15
N GLU A 359 -0.34 -27.85 -13.18
CA GLU A 359 0.06 -27.75 -11.77
C GLU A 359 -0.33 -28.99 -10.97
N MET A 360 -1.60 -29.13 -10.55
CA MET A 360 -2.03 -30.24 -9.69
C MET A 360 -3.02 -31.20 -10.37
N HIS A 361 -3.70 -30.79 -11.44
CA HIS A 361 -4.68 -31.61 -12.19
C HIS A 361 -5.69 -32.34 -11.27
N GLY A 362 -6.09 -31.70 -10.18
CA GLY A 362 -7.02 -32.22 -9.19
C GLY A 362 -8.48 -32.07 -9.64
N ASP A 363 -9.28 -33.09 -9.36
CA ASP A 363 -10.73 -33.09 -9.54
C ASP A 363 -11.42 -33.01 -8.17
N PHE A 364 -12.10 -31.89 -7.91
CA PHE A 364 -12.78 -31.65 -6.64
C PHE A 364 -13.88 -32.67 -6.31
N VAL A 365 -14.52 -33.28 -7.32
CA VAL A 365 -15.50 -34.35 -7.10
C VAL A 365 -14.80 -35.58 -6.51
N GLN A 366 -13.61 -35.93 -7.02
CA GLN A 366 -12.82 -37.04 -6.48
C GLN A 366 -12.19 -36.69 -5.13
N ILE A 367 -11.70 -35.46 -4.98
CA ILE A 367 -11.08 -34.96 -3.75
C ILE A 367 -12.09 -35.02 -2.60
N THR A 368 -13.27 -34.41 -2.75
CA THR A 368 -14.30 -34.38 -1.69
C THR A 368 -14.79 -35.78 -1.34
N LYS A 369 -14.90 -36.69 -2.32
CA LYS A 369 -15.21 -38.11 -2.09
C LYS A 369 -14.11 -38.81 -1.27
N LYS A 370 -12.84 -38.65 -1.63
CA LYS A 370 -11.69 -39.21 -0.90
C LYS A 370 -11.63 -38.67 0.54
N LEU A 371 -11.79 -37.35 0.71
CA LEU A 371 -11.81 -36.68 2.01
C LEU A 371 -12.97 -37.16 2.89
N SER A 372 -14.15 -37.35 2.31
CA SER A 372 -15.34 -37.84 3.03
C SER A 372 -15.18 -39.29 3.49
N ALA A 373 -14.51 -40.13 2.69
CA ALA A 373 -14.23 -41.52 3.02
C ALA A 373 -13.11 -41.68 4.07
N ASN A 374 -12.27 -40.66 4.28
CA ASN A 374 -11.19 -40.69 5.26
C ASN A 374 -11.70 -40.23 6.65
N PRO A 375 -11.72 -41.10 7.69
CA PRO A 375 -12.27 -40.74 9.01
C PRO A 375 -11.58 -39.56 9.67
N THR A 376 -10.28 -39.37 9.41
CA THR A 376 -9.52 -38.24 9.97
C THR A 376 -9.97 -36.92 9.35
N TYR A 377 -10.14 -36.89 8.03
CA TYR A 377 -10.63 -35.70 7.33
C TYR A 377 -12.09 -35.42 7.65
N SER A 378 -12.97 -36.42 7.56
CA SER A 378 -14.39 -36.26 7.92
C SER A 378 -14.57 -35.67 9.33
N LYS A 379 -13.82 -36.15 10.33
CA LYS A 379 -13.81 -35.57 11.68
C LYS A 379 -13.24 -34.16 11.73
N GLY A 380 -12.20 -33.86 10.95
CA GLY A 380 -11.61 -32.53 10.82
C GLY A 380 -12.59 -31.51 10.24
N PHE A 381 -13.23 -31.84 9.11
CA PHE A 381 -14.24 -31.00 8.46
C PHE A 381 -15.45 -30.75 9.37
N LYS A 382 -15.96 -31.78 10.05
CA LYS A 382 -17.07 -31.60 11.01
C LYS A 382 -16.73 -30.63 12.15
N LYS A 383 -15.47 -30.58 12.58
CA LYS A 383 -15.00 -29.62 13.60
C LYS A 383 -14.82 -28.21 13.03
N ALA A 384 -14.25 -28.09 11.83
CA ALA A 384 -13.99 -26.81 11.18
C ALA A 384 -15.27 -26.13 10.67
N PHE A 385 -16.26 -26.93 10.26
CA PHE A 385 -17.51 -26.49 9.63
C PHE A 385 -18.72 -27.22 10.28
N PRO A 386 -19.07 -26.89 11.53
CA PRO A 386 -20.07 -27.63 12.31
C PRO A 386 -21.51 -27.51 11.77
N LYS A 387 -21.77 -26.52 10.90
CA LYS A 387 -23.09 -26.30 10.27
C LYS A 387 -23.29 -27.10 8.98
N SER A 388 -22.24 -27.76 8.50
CA SER A 388 -22.24 -28.42 7.19
C SER A 388 -22.57 -29.90 7.33
N GLY A 389 -23.45 -30.41 6.46
CA GLY A 389 -23.84 -31.82 6.42
C GLY A 389 -22.87 -32.73 5.67
N GLN A 390 -22.07 -32.15 4.76
CA GLN A 390 -21.13 -32.86 3.90
C GLN A 390 -19.90 -31.98 3.60
N ILE A 391 -18.82 -32.61 3.11
CA ILE A 391 -17.63 -31.88 2.62
C ILE A 391 -17.94 -31.38 1.21
N GLU A 392 -17.61 -30.13 0.95
CA GLU A 392 -17.85 -29.42 -0.33
C GLU A 392 -16.57 -28.68 -0.71
N ASP A 393 -16.43 -28.33 -1.99
CA ASP A 393 -15.21 -27.70 -2.53
C ASP A 393 -14.78 -26.48 -1.72
N TRP A 394 -15.72 -25.59 -1.38
CA TRP A 394 -15.42 -24.36 -0.65
C TRP A 394 -14.91 -24.61 0.77
N HIS A 395 -15.26 -25.74 1.39
CA HIS A 395 -14.71 -26.12 2.70
C HIS A 395 -13.21 -26.43 2.60
N VAL A 396 -12.80 -27.12 1.53
CA VAL A 396 -11.39 -27.45 1.27
C VAL A 396 -10.61 -26.15 1.01
N GLN A 397 -11.16 -25.28 0.16
CA GLN A 397 -10.59 -23.98 -0.19
C GLN A 397 -10.42 -23.10 1.05
N ASN A 398 -11.48 -22.95 1.85
CA ASN A 398 -11.47 -22.10 3.02
C ASN A 398 -10.53 -22.63 4.11
N ALA A 399 -10.40 -23.94 4.27
CA ALA A 399 -9.42 -24.51 5.19
C ALA A 399 -7.98 -24.14 4.75
N ILE A 400 -7.63 -24.37 3.48
CA ILE A 400 -6.29 -24.03 2.95
C ILE A 400 -6.03 -22.52 3.09
N ALA A 401 -6.98 -21.68 2.67
CA ALA A 401 -6.87 -20.23 2.79
C ALA A 401 -6.72 -19.77 4.26
N ALA A 402 -7.44 -20.39 5.20
CA ALA A 402 -7.31 -20.11 6.63
C ALA A 402 -5.90 -20.41 7.16
N TYR A 403 -5.25 -21.48 6.68
CA TYR A 403 -3.84 -21.74 7.00
C TYR A 403 -2.91 -20.68 6.39
N ILE A 404 -3.07 -20.34 5.11
CA ILE A 404 -2.26 -19.32 4.43
C ILE A 404 -2.35 -17.95 5.15
N ARG A 405 -3.53 -17.60 5.68
CA ARG A 405 -3.72 -16.37 6.48
C ARG A 405 -2.85 -16.29 7.73
N THR A 406 -2.34 -17.41 8.23
CA THR A 406 -1.45 -17.44 9.41
C THR A 406 0.02 -17.19 9.08
N LEU A 407 0.39 -17.14 7.79
CA LEU A 407 1.80 -17.13 7.37
C LEU A 407 2.48 -15.75 7.47
N GLY A 408 1.77 -14.69 7.85
CA GLY A 408 2.37 -13.38 8.15
C GLY A 408 2.70 -13.22 9.64
N LYS A 409 3.99 -13.27 10.01
CA LYS A 409 4.42 -13.32 11.42
C LYS A 409 4.63 -11.96 12.10
N PHE A 410 5.00 -10.93 11.35
CA PHE A 410 5.36 -9.58 11.85
C PHE A 410 6.40 -9.59 12.99
N ASN A 411 7.41 -10.46 12.88
CA ASN A 411 8.45 -10.68 13.90
C ASN A 411 9.88 -10.47 13.39
N SER A 412 10.06 -9.76 12.28
CA SER A 412 11.38 -9.41 11.75
C SER A 412 12.13 -8.41 12.64
N ARG A 413 13.41 -8.14 12.33
CA ARG A 413 14.20 -7.11 13.03
C ARG A 413 13.66 -5.71 12.81
N PHE A 414 13.17 -5.44 11.59
CA PHE A 414 12.41 -4.22 11.30
C PHE A 414 11.19 -4.08 12.23
N ASP A 415 10.42 -5.15 12.42
CA ASP A 415 9.22 -5.10 13.27
C ASP A 415 9.58 -4.86 14.74
N ALA A 416 10.69 -5.40 15.23
CA ALA A 416 11.20 -5.12 16.57
C ALA A 416 11.62 -3.64 16.72
N PHE A 417 12.31 -3.08 15.73
CA PHE A 417 12.70 -1.68 15.71
C PHE A 417 11.49 -0.74 15.71
N MET A 418 10.48 -1.01 14.88
CA MET A 418 9.27 -0.20 14.82
C MET A 418 8.45 -0.22 16.12
N ARG A 419 8.64 -1.26 16.94
CA ARG A 419 8.04 -1.41 18.27
C ARG A 419 8.97 -0.97 19.41
N GLY A 420 10.03 -0.21 19.10
CA GLY A 420 10.86 0.49 20.08
C GLY A 420 12.18 -0.18 20.44
N ASP A 421 12.51 -1.35 19.88
CA ASP A 421 13.87 -1.91 20.02
C ASP A 421 14.82 -1.24 19.02
N LEU A 422 15.29 -0.04 19.39
CA LEU A 422 16.17 0.77 18.55
C LEU A 422 17.53 0.13 18.22
N LYS A 423 17.85 -1.02 18.84
CA LYS A 423 19.07 -1.79 18.57
C LYS A 423 18.84 -2.97 17.62
N ALA A 424 17.59 -3.25 17.24
CA ALA A 424 17.27 -4.37 16.36
C ALA A 424 17.79 -4.18 14.92
N LEU A 425 17.92 -2.93 14.48
CA LEU A 425 18.54 -2.56 13.22
C LEU A 425 19.92 -1.93 13.46
N SER A 426 20.86 -2.27 12.60
CA SER A 426 22.15 -1.59 12.49
C SER A 426 22.00 -0.22 11.82
N ASN A 427 23.03 0.62 11.93
CA ASN A 427 23.06 1.92 11.23
C ASN A 427 22.92 1.78 9.72
N GLN A 428 23.50 0.73 9.11
CA GLN A 428 23.40 0.49 7.67
C GLN A 428 21.96 0.13 7.25
N GLU A 429 21.22 -0.59 8.09
CA GLU A 429 19.83 -0.96 7.81
C GLU A 429 18.87 0.21 8.03
N VAL A 430 19.16 1.07 9.01
CA VAL A 430 18.45 2.34 9.17
C VAL A 430 18.67 3.25 7.95
N GLU A 431 19.91 3.37 7.48
CA GLU A 431 20.22 4.08 6.24
C GLU A 431 19.48 3.48 5.04
N GLY A 432 19.51 2.15 4.92
CA GLY A 432 18.77 1.42 3.88
C GLY A 432 17.27 1.68 3.91
N MET A 433 16.66 1.75 5.10
CA MET A 433 15.24 2.10 5.25
C MET A 433 14.96 3.52 4.78
N ASN A 434 15.80 4.48 5.17
CA ASN A 434 15.66 5.88 4.77
C ASN A 434 15.79 6.05 3.26
N LEU A 435 16.71 5.32 2.62
CA LEU A 435 16.83 5.25 1.16
C LEU A 435 15.60 4.62 0.52
N PHE A 436 15.16 3.44 1.00
CA PHE A 436 14.02 2.70 0.47
C PHE A 436 12.74 3.55 0.47
N MET A 437 12.53 4.30 1.55
CA MET A 437 11.38 5.18 1.72
C MET A 437 11.63 6.62 1.23
N GLY A 438 12.78 6.92 0.61
CA GLY A 438 13.16 8.27 0.22
C GLY A 438 13.73 8.29 -1.18
N LYS A 439 15.04 8.56 -1.29
CA LYS A 439 15.76 8.72 -2.56
C LYS A 439 15.53 7.56 -3.54
N ALA A 440 15.44 6.31 -3.06
CA ALA A 440 15.25 5.15 -3.91
C ALA A 440 13.78 4.90 -4.33
N LYS A 441 12.83 5.65 -3.77
CA LYS A 441 11.39 5.66 -4.09
C LYS A 441 10.68 4.30 -3.97
N CYS A 442 11.30 3.25 -3.43
CA CYS A 442 10.72 1.91 -3.39
C CYS A 442 9.37 1.88 -2.61
N ALA A 443 9.23 2.71 -1.58
CA ALA A 443 8.03 2.78 -0.76
C ALA A 443 6.83 3.51 -1.40
N THR A 444 6.96 4.01 -2.64
CA THR A 444 5.80 4.54 -3.40
C THR A 444 4.94 3.44 -4.01
N CYS A 445 5.46 2.20 -4.10
CA CYS A 445 4.72 1.01 -4.53
C CYS A 445 4.77 -0.11 -3.48
N HIS A 446 5.85 -0.23 -2.70
CA HIS A 446 6.00 -1.22 -1.63
C HIS A 446 5.68 -0.62 -0.25
N PHE A 447 4.40 -0.41 0.03
CA PHE A 447 3.94 0.39 1.17
C PHE A 447 4.21 -0.29 2.52
N THR A 448 4.90 0.44 3.42
CA THR A 448 5.08 0.02 4.82
C THR A 448 3.72 -0.10 5.54
N PRO A 449 3.53 -1.02 6.50
CA PRO A 449 4.48 -2.04 6.98
C PRO A 449 4.35 -3.37 6.23
N LEU A 450 3.43 -3.52 5.28
CA LEU A 450 3.26 -4.78 4.53
C LEU A 450 4.33 -4.95 3.43
N PHE A 451 4.95 -3.86 3.00
CA PHE A 451 5.92 -3.75 1.92
C PHE A 451 5.44 -4.35 0.60
N ASN A 452 4.13 -4.24 0.33
CA ASN A 452 3.46 -4.73 -0.88
C ASN A 452 2.64 -3.60 -1.53
N GLY A 453 2.03 -3.87 -2.68
CA GLY A 453 1.20 -2.89 -3.41
C GLY A 453 -0.18 -2.65 -2.84
N THR A 454 -0.46 -3.00 -1.58
CA THR A 454 -1.79 -2.75 -1.01
C THR A 454 -1.86 -1.32 -0.46
N VAL A 455 -2.71 -0.49 -1.07
CA VAL A 455 -2.62 0.98 -0.99
C VAL A 455 -3.08 1.52 0.38
N PRO A 456 -2.21 2.23 1.13
CA PRO A 456 -2.54 2.83 2.42
C PRO A 456 -3.42 4.10 2.25
N PRO A 457 -4.02 4.61 3.33
CA PRO A 457 -4.00 4.12 4.70
C PRO A 457 -5.04 3.02 4.97
N ILE A 458 -5.93 2.76 4.01
CA ILE A 458 -7.05 1.82 4.16
C ILE A 458 -6.62 0.38 3.86
N TYR A 459 -5.64 0.21 2.97
CA TYR A 459 -5.15 -1.08 2.47
C TYR A 459 -6.23 -1.93 1.80
N ALA A 460 -7.21 -1.31 1.15
CA ALA A 460 -8.33 -2.03 0.53
C ALA A 460 -8.07 -2.51 -0.90
N LYS A 461 -7.18 -1.85 -1.65
CA LYS A 461 -6.90 -2.12 -3.07
C LYS A 461 -5.45 -2.58 -3.22
N THR A 462 -5.21 -3.55 -4.11
CA THR A 462 -3.84 -3.96 -4.49
C THR A 462 -3.52 -3.46 -5.88
N GLU A 463 -2.43 -2.69 -5.96
CA GLU A 463 -1.89 -2.11 -7.18
C GLU A 463 -1.02 -3.10 -7.96
N GLN A 464 -0.65 -2.62 -9.14
CA GLN A 464 0.12 -3.32 -10.14
C GLN A 464 0.99 -2.32 -10.87
N GLU A 465 2.11 -2.80 -11.41
CA GLU A 465 3.06 -1.95 -12.09
C GLU A 465 3.46 -2.55 -13.42
N VAL A 466 3.71 -1.66 -14.38
CA VAL A 466 4.38 -2.00 -15.64
C VAL A 466 5.80 -1.50 -15.50
N LEU A 467 6.72 -2.44 -15.25
CA LEU A 467 8.13 -2.10 -15.01
C LEU A 467 9.03 -2.38 -16.22
N GLY A 468 8.53 -3.12 -17.21
CA GLY A 468 9.36 -3.57 -18.32
C GLY A 468 10.35 -4.66 -17.94
N THR A 469 9.96 -5.59 -17.06
CA THR A 469 10.78 -6.70 -16.60
C THR A 469 11.42 -7.45 -17.78
N PRO A 470 12.73 -7.70 -17.77
CA PRO A 470 13.40 -8.44 -18.82
C PRO A 470 12.98 -9.91 -18.82
N GLN A 471 13.17 -10.58 -19.96
CA GLN A 471 12.89 -12.01 -20.09
C GLN A 471 13.80 -12.85 -19.18
N ASP A 472 15.05 -12.41 -19.00
CA ASP A 472 16.05 -13.03 -18.14
C ASP A 472 17.13 -12.02 -17.70
N HIS A 473 18.05 -12.45 -16.83
CA HIS A 473 19.17 -11.66 -16.32
C HIS A 473 20.09 -11.00 -17.37
N THR A 474 20.00 -11.34 -18.66
CA THR A 474 20.84 -10.72 -19.70
C THR A 474 20.36 -9.32 -20.08
N ASN A 475 19.13 -8.93 -19.70
CA ASN A 475 18.53 -7.63 -19.99
C ASN A 475 18.42 -7.30 -21.50
N ARG A 476 18.50 -8.30 -22.38
CA ARG A 476 18.52 -8.10 -23.84
C ARG A 476 17.13 -7.94 -24.47
N ALA A 477 16.11 -8.50 -23.83
CA ALA A 477 14.74 -8.48 -24.32
C ALA A 477 13.78 -8.37 -23.13
N GLN A 478 12.68 -7.66 -23.35
CA GLN A 478 11.55 -7.62 -22.43
C GLN A 478 10.87 -8.99 -22.35
N SER A 479 10.25 -9.28 -21.20
CA SER A 479 9.39 -10.45 -21.09
C SER A 479 8.17 -10.36 -22.03
N ASN A 480 7.83 -11.50 -22.65
CA ASN A 480 6.65 -11.62 -23.52
C ASN A 480 5.34 -11.90 -22.76
N ASP A 481 5.41 -12.09 -21.43
CA ASP A 481 4.23 -12.29 -20.59
C ASP A 481 3.44 -10.98 -20.51
N ALA A 482 2.18 -11.02 -20.97
CA ALA A 482 1.34 -9.84 -21.05
C ALA A 482 0.75 -9.43 -19.68
N GLY A 483 0.93 -10.25 -18.64
CA GLY A 483 0.47 -9.96 -17.28
C GLY A 483 -1.04 -9.84 -17.20
N ARG A 484 -1.54 -8.81 -16.50
CA ARG A 484 -2.99 -8.59 -16.33
C ARG A 484 -3.73 -8.34 -17.65
N TYR A 485 -3.02 -7.98 -18.73
CA TYR A 485 -3.63 -7.83 -20.05
C TYR A 485 -4.33 -9.12 -20.54
N GLU A 486 -3.87 -10.29 -20.10
CA GLU A 486 -4.52 -11.57 -20.41
C GLU A 486 -5.93 -11.67 -19.82
N GLN A 487 -6.18 -10.96 -18.72
CA GLN A 487 -7.48 -10.90 -18.04
C GLN A 487 -8.35 -9.76 -18.59
N ASN A 488 -7.74 -8.65 -18.98
CA ASN A 488 -8.41 -7.48 -19.52
C ASN A 488 -7.51 -6.75 -20.52
N GLN A 489 -7.93 -6.70 -21.79
CA GLN A 489 -7.10 -6.25 -22.93
C GLN A 489 -6.97 -4.72 -23.07
N LEU A 490 -7.03 -3.98 -21.96
CA LEU A 490 -6.74 -2.54 -21.95
C LEU A 490 -5.23 -2.30 -22.14
N PRO A 491 -4.80 -1.41 -23.06
CA PRO A 491 -3.37 -1.18 -23.35
C PRO A 491 -2.51 -0.88 -22.11
N GLN A 492 -3.05 -0.14 -21.15
CA GLN A 492 -2.40 0.22 -19.88
C GLN A 492 -1.99 -1.01 -19.05
N LEU A 493 -2.69 -2.14 -19.21
CA LEU A 493 -2.47 -3.37 -18.45
C LEU A 493 -1.41 -4.29 -19.06
N ARG A 494 -0.90 -3.94 -20.26
CA ARG A 494 0.11 -4.77 -20.95
C ARG A 494 1.42 -4.77 -20.17
N GLY A 495 1.80 -5.96 -19.70
CA GLY A 495 2.97 -6.17 -18.86
C GLY A 495 2.78 -5.73 -17.41
N ALA A 496 1.54 -5.49 -16.98
CA ALA A 496 1.23 -5.11 -15.61
C ALA A 496 1.21 -6.34 -14.69
N PHE A 497 1.92 -6.26 -13.57
CA PHE A 497 1.97 -7.30 -12.55
C PHE A 497 1.72 -6.75 -11.16
N LYS A 498 1.11 -7.56 -10.29
CA LYS A 498 0.95 -7.30 -8.87
C LYS A 498 2.28 -6.94 -8.23
N THR A 499 2.31 -5.88 -7.44
CA THR A 499 3.46 -5.54 -6.59
C THR A 499 3.54 -6.50 -5.39
N PRO A 500 4.53 -7.42 -5.34
CA PRO A 500 4.62 -8.41 -4.26
C PRO A 500 5.13 -7.78 -2.95
N THR A 501 5.01 -8.51 -1.84
CA THR A 501 5.67 -8.10 -0.60
C THR A 501 7.19 -8.26 -0.70
N VAL A 502 7.94 -7.32 -0.10
CA VAL A 502 9.40 -7.42 0.09
C VAL A 502 9.75 -8.08 1.44
N ARG A 503 8.74 -8.42 2.26
CA ARG A 503 8.98 -9.24 3.47
C ARG A 503 9.50 -10.61 3.08
N ASN A 504 10.47 -11.11 3.85
CA ASN A 504 11.17 -12.36 3.56
C ASN A 504 11.93 -12.41 2.22
N VAL A 505 12.11 -11.29 1.50
CA VAL A 505 12.69 -11.31 0.14
C VAL A 505 14.08 -11.95 0.07
N ALA A 506 14.88 -11.87 1.14
CA ALA A 506 16.19 -12.50 1.24
C ALA A 506 16.16 -14.05 1.12
N LYS A 507 14.98 -14.67 1.27
CA LYS A 507 14.76 -16.12 1.22
C LYS A 507 14.03 -16.58 -0.05
N THR A 508 13.71 -15.67 -0.97
CA THR A 508 12.78 -15.95 -2.10
C THR A 508 13.39 -15.75 -3.48
N ALA A 509 14.73 -15.76 -3.61
CA ALA A 509 15.37 -15.75 -4.92
C ALA A 509 14.95 -17.00 -5.74
N PRO A 510 14.90 -16.91 -7.08
CA PRO A 510 15.09 -15.71 -7.90
C PRO A 510 13.87 -14.77 -7.91
N TYR A 511 14.02 -13.57 -8.46
CA TYR A 511 13.09 -12.45 -8.34
C TYR A 511 12.36 -12.11 -9.65
N MET A 512 11.29 -11.33 -9.52
CA MET A 512 10.30 -10.98 -10.54
C MET A 512 9.37 -12.13 -10.93
N HIS A 513 8.30 -11.81 -11.67
CA HIS A 513 7.24 -12.77 -12.02
C HIS A 513 7.74 -13.96 -12.83
N ASN A 514 8.91 -13.86 -13.48
CA ASN A 514 9.52 -14.88 -14.32
C ASN A 514 10.89 -15.36 -13.78
N GLY A 515 11.28 -14.96 -12.56
CA GLY A 515 12.56 -15.30 -11.96
C GLY A 515 13.77 -14.77 -12.75
N ALA A 516 13.64 -13.63 -13.44
CA ALA A 516 14.69 -13.06 -14.28
C ALA A 516 15.96 -12.70 -13.50
N PHE A 517 15.85 -12.20 -12.26
CA PHE A 517 16.99 -11.77 -11.46
C PHE A 517 17.35 -12.79 -10.38
N ARG A 518 18.63 -13.09 -10.23
CA ARG A 518 19.18 -14.08 -9.28
C ARG A 518 19.51 -13.47 -7.93
N THR A 519 19.81 -12.17 -7.89
CA THR A 519 20.26 -11.49 -6.68
C THR A 519 19.48 -10.20 -6.44
N LEU A 520 19.42 -9.75 -5.19
CA LEU A 520 18.85 -8.45 -4.86
C LEU A 520 19.65 -7.30 -5.50
N ALA A 521 20.95 -7.48 -5.72
CA ALA A 521 21.78 -6.51 -6.43
C ALA A 521 21.28 -6.27 -7.86
N GLU A 522 20.97 -7.33 -8.60
CA GLU A 522 20.39 -7.22 -9.95
C GLU A 522 19.02 -6.51 -9.93
N VAL A 523 18.19 -6.77 -8.92
CA VAL A 523 16.91 -6.07 -8.73
C VAL A 523 17.13 -4.57 -8.48
N VAL A 524 18.03 -4.22 -7.56
CA VAL A 524 18.35 -2.83 -7.23
C VAL A 524 18.94 -2.10 -8.45
N ASP A 525 19.82 -2.75 -9.21
CA ASP A 525 20.41 -2.18 -10.44
C ASP A 525 19.35 -1.93 -11.52
N PHE A 526 18.35 -2.81 -11.64
CA PHE A 526 17.24 -2.62 -12.57
C PHE A 526 16.42 -1.37 -12.23
N TYR A 527 16.04 -1.20 -10.95
CA TYR A 527 15.30 -0.01 -10.53
C TYR A 527 16.16 1.28 -10.59
N ASP A 528 17.43 1.23 -10.17
CA ASP A 528 18.35 2.37 -10.26
C ASP A 528 18.57 2.84 -11.71
N SER A 529 18.42 1.93 -12.68
CA SER A 529 18.55 2.22 -14.10
C SER A 529 17.30 2.86 -14.73
N GLY A 530 16.16 2.88 -14.05
CA GLY A 530 14.89 3.39 -14.60
C GLY A 530 13.98 2.31 -15.20
N GLY A 531 14.12 1.05 -14.77
CA GLY A 531 13.29 -0.07 -15.24
C GLY A 531 13.56 -0.45 -16.70
N GLY A 532 12.55 -1.00 -17.38
CA GLY A 532 12.67 -1.45 -18.77
C GLY A 532 13.01 -0.33 -19.76
N VAL A 533 12.41 0.86 -19.59
CA VAL A 533 12.78 2.05 -20.39
C VAL A 533 14.24 2.42 -20.15
N GLY A 534 14.70 2.35 -18.90
CA GLY A 534 16.10 2.53 -18.52
C GLY A 534 17.09 1.54 -19.17
N LEU A 535 16.60 0.34 -19.50
CA LEU A 535 17.33 -0.67 -20.27
C LEU A 535 17.22 -0.48 -21.79
N GLY A 536 16.46 0.51 -22.26
CA GLY A 536 16.24 0.82 -23.67
C GLY A 536 15.04 0.10 -24.30
N PHE A 537 14.17 -0.53 -23.51
CA PHE A 537 12.90 -1.07 -24.01
C PHE A 537 11.92 0.05 -24.35
N LYS A 538 11.09 -0.17 -25.37
CA LYS A 538 10.04 0.78 -25.77
C LYS A 538 8.75 0.47 -25.04
N LEU A 539 8.46 1.23 -24.00
CA LEU A 539 7.29 1.07 -23.15
C LEU A 539 6.62 2.42 -22.92
N GLU A 540 5.48 2.64 -23.57
CA GLU A 540 4.71 3.88 -23.46
C GLU A 540 3.92 3.96 -22.14
N ASN A 541 3.66 2.82 -21.50
CA ASN A 541 2.85 2.70 -20.29
C ASN A 541 3.66 2.29 -19.05
N GLN A 542 4.99 2.50 -19.04
CA GLN A 542 5.79 2.17 -17.85
C GLN A 542 5.36 3.07 -16.67
N THR A 543 5.09 2.45 -15.52
CA THR A 543 4.63 3.18 -14.32
C THR A 543 5.79 3.69 -13.47
N LEU A 544 6.96 3.04 -13.56
CA LEU A 544 8.20 3.52 -12.96
C LEU A 544 8.78 4.68 -13.79
N PRO A 545 9.23 5.79 -13.16
CA PRO A 545 9.97 6.83 -13.86
C PRO A 545 11.22 6.29 -14.58
N PRO A 546 11.52 6.75 -15.81
CA PRO A 546 12.64 6.24 -16.60
C PRO A 546 14.00 6.80 -16.15
N ASP A 547 14.01 7.83 -15.31
CA ASP A 547 15.23 8.47 -14.84
C ASP A 547 16.02 7.58 -13.88
N ARG A 548 17.34 7.66 -13.97
CA ARG A 548 18.22 6.96 -13.03
C ARG A 548 18.13 7.58 -11.65
N LEU A 549 18.11 6.71 -10.63
CA LEU A 549 18.11 7.14 -9.23
C LEU A 549 19.50 7.61 -8.76
N ASN A 550 20.56 7.23 -9.49
CA ASN A 550 21.95 7.57 -9.21
C ASN A 550 22.37 7.14 -7.79
N LEU A 551 22.06 5.89 -7.46
CA LEU A 551 22.46 5.28 -6.20
C LEU A 551 23.95 4.90 -6.22
N THR A 552 24.68 5.30 -5.19
CA THR A 552 26.06 4.88 -4.96
C THR A 552 26.11 3.40 -4.54
N ALA A 553 27.28 2.78 -4.66
CA ALA A 553 27.47 1.38 -4.24
C ALA A 553 27.10 1.16 -2.76
N ASN A 554 27.40 2.12 -1.89
CA ASN A 554 27.07 2.05 -0.46
C ASN A 554 25.55 2.14 -0.24
N GLU A 555 24.86 3.02 -0.96
CA GLU A 555 23.39 3.15 -0.89
C GLU A 555 22.71 1.86 -1.36
N LYS A 556 23.19 1.24 -2.45
CA LYS A 556 22.69 -0.07 -2.92
C LYS A 556 22.88 -1.16 -1.88
N GLN A 557 24.05 -1.23 -1.24
CA GLN A 557 24.31 -2.20 -0.18
C GLN A 557 23.43 -1.96 1.06
N ALA A 558 23.19 -0.69 1.42
CA ALA A 558 22.30 -0.33 2.52
C ALA A 558 20.85 -0.75 2.24
N LEU A 559 20.35 -0.52 1.02
CA LEU A 559 19.02 -1.00 0.58
C LEU A 559 18.88 -2.52 0.73
N ILE A 560 19.89 -3.27 0.27
CA ILE A 560 19.91 -4.74 0.40
C ILE A 560 19.88 -5.15 1.87
N ALA A 561 20.72 -4.55 2.71
CA ALA A 561 20.75 -4.85 4.14
C ALA A 561 19.39 -4.57 4.81
N PHE A 562 18.73 -3.46 4.45
CA PHE A 562 17.38 -3.16 4.93
C PHE A 562 16.37 -4.23 4.50
N MET A 563 16.34 -4.61 3.22
CA MET A 563 15.44 -5.66 2.73
C MET A 563 15.67 -7.01 3.44
N GLU A 564 16.92 -7.36 3.75
CA GLU A 564 17.25 -8.55 4.54
C GLU A 564 16.68 -8.48 5.96
N SER A 565 16.65 -7.28 6.56
CA SER A 565 16.09 -7.04 7.89
C SER A 565 14.56 -7.27 7.99
N LEU A 566 13.86 -7.36 6.85
CA LEU A 566 12.44 -7.68 6.72
C LEU A 566 12.14 -9.18 6.78
N SER A 567 13.16 -10.02 7.02
CA SER A 567 13.00 -11.46 7.19
C SER A 567 12.43 -11.81 8.55
N ASP A 568 11.38 -12.63 8.58
CA ASP A 568 10.80 -13.19 9.78
C ASP A 568 11.82 -14.06 10.54
N GLN A 569 11.76 -13.98 11.88
CA GLN A 569 12.59 -14.75 12.82
C GLN A 569 11.98 -16.10 13.19
#